data_AF-A0A7W7IV19-F1
#
_entry.id   AF-A0A7W7IV19-F1
#
_cell.length_a   1.000
_cell.length_b   1.000
_cell.length_c   1.000
_cell.angle_alpha   90.00
_cell.angle_beta   90.00
_cell.angle_gamma   90.00
#
_symmetry.space_group_name_H-M   'P 1'
#
loop_
_entity.id
_entity.type
_entity.pdbx_description
1 polymer ?
#
loop_
_entity_poly.entity_id
_entity_poly.type
_entity_poly.pdbx_seq_one_letter_code
_entity_poly.pdbx_strand_id
1 'polypeptide(L)'
;MKKYLLLISILIIGCSNPKTFILKDNKEDKYFVQKLIDNAFEKDLIGESPLIVINGIPFKYNKKQDTILIPLKKSDIITLNFLNLNSSRIIYNEKENDGAIIIAAKNRE
;
A
#
# COMPACT_ATOMS: atom_id res chain seq x y z
N MET A 1 37.48 5.74 -40.85
CA MET A 1 36.01 5.93 -40.88
C MET A 1 35.44 5.44 -39.55
N LYS A 2 34.80 6.33 -38.79
CA LYS A 2 34.18 6.08 -37.50
C LYS A 2 32.87 5.30 -37.68
N LYS A 3 32.63 4.25 -36.89
CA LYS A 3 31.30 3.67 -36.66
C LYS A 3 31.15 3.39 -35.17
N TYR A 4 30.70 4.41 -34.43
CA TYR A 4 30.26 4.24 -33.04
C TYR A 4 28.82 3.70 -33.08
N LEU A 5 28.64 2.45 -32.68
CA LEU A 5 27.35 1.80 -32.56
C LEU A 5 26.68 2.30 -31.27
N LEU A 6 25.78 3.27 -31.40
CA LEU A 6 24.96 3.78 -30.29
C LEU A 6 23.88 2.74 -29.96
N LEU A 7 24.10 1.95 -28.91
CA LEU A 7 23.08 1.09 -28.33
C LEU A 7 22.27 1.93 -27.32
N ILE A 8 21.18 2.53 -27.80
CA ILE A 8 20.23 3.24 -26.94
C ILE A 8 19.33 2.17 -26.31
N SER A 9 19.69 1.69 -25.11
CA SER A 9 18.76 0.91 -24.29
C SER A 9 17.73 1.87 -23.71
N ILE A 10 16.53 1.89 -24.29
CA ILE A 10 15.40 2.60 -23.73
C ILE A 10 14.98 1.81 -22.49
N LEU A 11 15.50 2.20 -21.33
CA LEU A 11 14.97 1.79 -20.03
C LEU A 11 13.56 2.39 -19.94
N ILE A 12 12.55 1.62 -20.36
CA ILE A 12 11.15 1.85 -20.00
C ILE A 12 11.00 1.56 -18.51
N ILE A 13 11.53 2.44 -17.67
CA ILE A 13 11.17 2.49 -16.26
C ILE A 13 9.73 2.98 -16.28
N GLY A 14 8.79 2.04 -16.35
CA GLY A 14 7.40 2.32 -16.04
C GLY A 14 7.38 2.74 -14.59
N CYS A 15 7.39 4.05 -14.32
CA CYS A 15 7.09 4.58 -13.01
C CYS A 15 5.62 4.25 -12.75
N SER A 16 5.33 3.09 -12.15
CA SER A 16 4.05 2.94 -11.48
C SER A 16 4.04 3.98 -10.37
N ASN A 17 3.07 4.89 -10.43
CA ASN A 17 2.95 5.90 -9.37
C ASN A 17 2.52 5.15 -8.10
N PRO A 18 3.35 5.13 -7.04
CA PRO A 18 2.97 4.45 -5.82
C PRO A 18 1.71 5.11 -5.27
N LYS A 19 0.73 4.28 -4.88
CA LYS A 19 -0.51 4.78 -4.32
C LYS A 19 -0.24 5.47 -2.99
N THR A 20 -0.91 6.60 -2.78
CA THR A 20 -0.85 7.36 -1.53
C THR A 20 -2.04 7.02 -0.64
N PHE A 21 -1.77 6.52 0.55
CA PHE A 21 -2.73 6.18 1.59
C PHE A 21 -2.70 7.27 2.66
N ILE A 22 -3.82 7.97 2.83
CA ILE A 22 -3.95 9.07 3.78
C ILE A 22 -4.96 8.75 4.88
N LEU A 23 -4.66 9.18 6.10
CA LEU A 23 -5.59 9.14 7.22
C LEU A 23 -6.50 10.38 7.24
N LYS A 24 -7.62 10.29 7.96
CA LYS A 24 -8.55 11.39 8.25
C LYS A 24 -8.00 12.33 9.35
N ASP A 25 -6.71 12.64 9.28
CA ASP A 25 -6.02 13.59 10.15
C ASP A 25 -5.77 14.91 9.43
N ASN A 26 -5.47 15.93 10.23
CA ASN A 26 -4.99 17.21 9.74
C ASN A 26 -3.45 17.19 9.74
N LYS A 27 -2.83 17.97 8.84
CA LYS A 27 -1.37 18.19 8.80
C LYS A 27 -0.58 16.89 8.52
N GLU A 28 0.56 16.67 9.19
CA GLU A 28 1.52 15.62 8.86
C GLU A 28 1.06 14.21 9.25
N ASP A 29 0.25 14.08 10.30
CA ASP A 29 -0.22 12.77 10.78
C ASP A 29 -1.04 12.01 9.74
N LYS A 30 -1.61 12.72 8.75
CA LYS A 30 -2.32 12.10 7.62
C LYS A 30 -1.45 11.15 6.80
N TYR A 31 -0.12 11.31 6.84
CA TYR A 31 0.84 10.48 6.12
C TYR A 31 1.47 9.38 6.98
N PHE A 32 1.01 9.19 8.23
CA PHE A 32 1.56 8.19 9.13
C PHE A 32 1.54 6.78 8.52
N VAL A 33 0.38 6.38 7.96
CA VAL A 33 0.23 5.07 7.32
C VAL A 33 1.05 4.98 6.04
N GLN A 34 1.10 6.05 5.23
CA GLN A 34 1.90 6.07 4.00
C GLN A 34 3.35 5.68 4.26
N LYS A 35 3.99 6.31 5.26
CA LYS A 35 5.40 6.02 5.59
C LYS A 35 5.64 4.54 5.90
N LEU A 36 4.70 3.88 6.56
CA LEU A 36 4.82 2.46 6.90
C LEU A 36 4.61 1.58 5.66
N ILE A 37 3.66 1.96 4.80
CA ILE A 37 3.37 1.27 3.53
C ILE A 37 4.56 1.37 2.58
N ASP A 38 5.17 2.55 2.44
CA ASP A 38 6.35 2.75 1.58
C ASP A 38 7.46 1.78 1.97
N ASN A 39 7.76 1.69 3.27
CA ASN A 39 8.75 0.75 3.79
C ASN A 39 8.40 -0.73 3.54
N ALA A 40 7.11 -1.09 3.54
CA ALA A 40 6.68 -2.45 3.27
C ALA A 40 6.71 -2.78 1.77
N PHE A 41 6.39 -1.79 0.93
CA PHE A 41 6.48 -1.88 -0.52
C PHE A 41 7.94 -2.02 -0.98
N GLU A 42 8.84 -1.18 -0.47
CA GLU A 42 10.29 -1.28 -0.75
C GLU A 42 10.91 -2.63 -0.36
N LYS A 43 10.28 -3.36 0.57
CA LYS A 43 10.70 -4.69 1.04
C LYS A 43 9.97 -5.84 0.35
N ASP A 44 9.21 -5.57 -0.72
CA ASP A 44 8.39 -6.55 -1.44
C ASP A 44 7.40 -7.32 -0.53
N LEU A 45 7.00 -6.73 0.60
CA LEU A 45 6.03 -7.34 1.50
C LEU A 45 4.60 -7.15 0.99
N ILE A 46 4.33 -6.11 0.24
CA ILE A 46 3.01 -5.80 -0.32
C ILE A 46 3.18 -5.28 -1.74
N GLY A 47 2.18 -5.50 -2.58
CA GLY A 47 2.10 -4.99 -3.95
C GLY A 47 1.50 -3.59 -4.02
N GLU A 48 1.14 -3.16 -5.23
CA GLU A 48 0.63 -1.81 -5.49
C GLU A 48 -0.80 -1.59 -5.00
N SER A 49 -1.61 -2.66 -4.91
CA SER A 49 -3.02 -2.57 -4.50
C SER A 49 -3.39 -3.60 -3.42
N PRO A 50 -2.73 -3.53 -2.25
CA PRO A 50 -2.92 -4.48 -1.16
C PRO A 50 -4.34 -4.41 -0.60
N LEU A 51 -4.84 -5.52 -0.07
CA LEU A 51 -6.06 -5.51 0.73
C LEU A 51 -5.86 -4.63 1.97
N ILE A 52 -6.84 -3.81 2.34
CA ILE A 52 -6.83 -3.12 3.64
C ILE A 52 -7.87 -3.83 4.53
N VAL A 53 -7.47 -4.17 5.74
CA VAL A 53 -8.35 -4.79 6.74
C VAL A 53 -8.29 -3.97 8.02
N ILE A 54 -9.45 -3.48 8.46
CA ILE A 54 -9.59 -2.67 9.67
C ILE A 54 -10.41 -3.48 10.67
N ASN A 55 -9.84 -3.79 11.83
CA ASN A 55 -10.50 -4.59 12.88
C ASN A 55 -11.08 -5.92 12.34
N GLY A 56 -10.33 -6.61 11.47
CA GLY A 56 -10.76 -7.86 10.86
C GLY A 56 -11.76 -7.72 9.71
N ILE A 57 -12.22 -6.49 9.38
CA ILE A 57 -13.18 -6.23 8.32
C ILE A 57 -12.44 -5.68 7.08
N PRO A 58 -12.58 -6.30 5.90
CA PRO A 58 -12.05 -5.77 4.66
C PRO A 58 -12.60 -4.37 4.34
N PHE A 59 -11.71 -3.40 4.21
CA PHE A 59 -12.03 -2.04 3.80
C PHE A 59 -12.05 -1.96 2.28
N LYS A 60 -13.23 -1.72 1.70
CA LYS A 60 -13.41 -1.57 0.26
C LYS A 60 -12.94 -0.18 -0.18
N TYR A 61 -12.06 -0.13 -1.16
CA TYR A 61 -11.63 1.10 -1.80
C TYR A 61 -11.46 0.89 -3.31
N ASN A 62 -11.42 1.97 -4.08
CA ASN A 62 -11.18 1.88 -5.52
C ASN A 62 -9.67 1.72 -5.79
N LYS A 63 -9.25 0.50 -6.14
CA LYS A 63 -7.85 0.17 -6.49
C LYS A 63 -7.30 0.98 -7.70
N LYS A 64 -8.15 1.67 -8.46
CA LYS A 64 -7.71 2.57 -9.56
C LYS A 64 -7.38 4.00 -9.12
N GLN A 65 -7.71 4.38 -7.88
CA GLN A 65 -7.38 5.72 -7.38
C GLN A 65 -5.91 5.79 -6.99
N ASP A 66 -5.31 6.97 -7.21
CA ASP A 66 -3.93 7.26 -6.79
C ASP A 66 -3.85 7.60 -5.31
N THR A 67 -4.93 8.19 -4.76
CA THR A 67 -5.04 8.50 -3.34
C THR A 67 -6.20 7.73 -2.70
N ILE A 68 -5.90 7.03 -1.62
CA ILE A 68 -6.83 6.19 -0.86
C ILE A 68 -6.99 6.81 0.53
N LEU A 69 -8.21 7.23 0.85
CA LEU A 69 -8.54 7.75 2.18
C LEU A 69 -8.92 6.59 3.11
N ILE A 70 -8.10 6.34 4.11
CA ILE A 70 -8.40 5.45 5.22
C ILE A 70 -9.19 6.26 6.26
N PRO A 71 -10.42 5.88 6.62
CA PRO A 71 -11.32 6.68 7.45
C PRO A 71 -10.97 6.64 8.96
N LEU A 72 -9.68 6.58 9.28
CA LEU A 72 -9.14 6.53 10.64
C LEU A 72 -8.28 7.76 10.90
N LYS A 73 -8.20 8.17 12.16
CA LYS A 73 -7.14 9.07 12.65
C LYS A 73 -5.98 8.24 13.19
N LYS A 74 -4.78 8.82 13.21
CA LYS A 74 -3.59 8.20 13.79
C LYS A 74 -3.81 7.83 15.25
N SER A 75 -4.52 8.69 16.00
CA SER A 75 -4.87 8.44 17.40
C SER A 75 -5.82 7.27 17.64
N ASP A 76 -6.53 6.82 16.58
CA ASP A 76 -7.36 5.62 16.63
C ASP A 76 -6.55 4.35 16.40
N ILE A 77 -5.41 4.41 15.69
CA ILE A 77 -4.61 3.24 15.33
C ILE A 77 -3.86 2.72 16.56
N ILE A 78 -4.08 1.44 16.88
CA ILE A 78 -3.38 0.71 17.95
C ILE A 78 -2.16 0.00 17.35
N THR A 79 -2.37 -0.74 16.26
CA THR A 79 -1.29 -1.41 15.53
C THR A 79 -1.54 -1.39 14.04
N LEU A 80 -0.46 -1.40 13.27
CA LEU A 80 -0.46 -1.60 11.83
C LEU A 80 0.56 -2.67 11.48
N ASN A 81 0.10 -3.75 10.84
CA ASN A 81 0.91 -4.89 10.43
C ASN A 81 0.69 -5.20 8.94
N PHE A 82 1.58 -6.01 8.37
CA PHE A 82 1.51 -6.43 6.98
C PHE A 82 1.45 -7.94 6.88
N LEU A 83 0.66 -8.44 5.94
CA LEU A 83 0.73 -9.81 5.48
C LEU A 83 1.34 -9.82 4.08
N ASN A 84 2.33 -10.68 3.89
CA ASN A 84 2.97 -10.83 2.59
C ASN A 84 2.02 -11.40 1.54
N LEU A 85 2.43 -11.34 0.27
CA LEU A 85 1.64 -11.77 -0.89
C LEU A 85 1.12 -13.21 -0.72
N ASN A 86 1.95 -14.14 -0.21
CA ASN A 86 1.57 -15.54 -0.03
C ASN A 86 0.55 -15.71 1.11
N SER A 87 0.82 -15.12 2.28
CA SER A 87 -0.04 -15.22 3.46
C SER A 87 -1.41 -14.57 3.22
N SER A 88 -1.45 -13.43 2.51
CA SER A 88 -2.69 -12.74 2.15
C SER A 88 -3.63 -13.62 1.32
N ARG A 89 -3.07 -14.31 0.30
CA ARG A 89 -3.86 -15.22 -0.55
C ARG A 89 -4.47 -16.37 0.23
N ILE A 90 -3.73 -16.91 1.19
CA ILE A 90 -4.19 -18.02 2.04
C ILE A 90 -5.33 -17.57 2.97
N ILE A 91 -5.18 -16.40 3.59
CA ILE A 91 -6.11 -15.94 4.64
C ILE A 91 -7.39 -15.33 4.05
N TYR A 92 -7.28 -14.50 3.02
CA TYR A 92 -8.42 -13.70 2.54
C TYR A 92 -9.07 -14.24 1.28
N ASN A 93 -8.28 -14.78 0.34
CA ASN A 93 -8.64 -15.58 -0.84
C ASN A 93 -7.57 -15.38 -1.94
N GLU A 94 -7.58 -16.23 -2.97
CA GLU A 94 -6.60 -16.18 -4.06
C GLU A 94 -6.60 -14.88 -4.88
N LYS A 95 -7.66 -14.06 -4.82
CA LYS A 95 -7.76 -12.79 -5.55
C LYS A 95 -7.04 -11.64 -4.84
N GLU A 96 -6.68 -11.80 -3.56
CA GLU A 96 -5.93 -10.79 -2.79
C GLU A 96 -4.43 -11.13 -2.78
N ASN A 97 -3.82 -11.01 -3.96
CA ASN A 97 -2.44 -11.38 -4.27
C ASN A 97 -1.40 -10.29 -4.02
N ASP A 98 -1.81 -9.05 -3.75
CA ASP A 98 -0.93 -7.91 -3.49
C ASP A 98 -0.58 -7.76 -1.99
N GLY A 99 -0.79 -8.79 -1.17
CA GLY A 99 -0.61 -8.69 0.27
C GLY A 99 -1.76 -7.96 0.97
N ALA A 100 -1.64 -7.78 2.28
CA ALA A 100 -2.66 -7.08 3.07
C ALA A 100 -2.06 -6.16 4.15
N ILE A 101 -2.70 -5.02 4.36
CA ILE A 101 -2.45 -4.08 5.45
C ILE A 101 -3.48 -4.35 6.54
N ILE A 102 -3.02 -4.77 7.71
CA ILE A 102 -3.86 -5.12 8.86
C ILE A 102 -3.78 -4.00 9.88
N ILE A 103 -4.90 -3.32 10.09
CA ILE A 103 -5.01 -2.20 11.03
C ILE A 103 -5.91 -2.63 12.19
N ALA A 104 -5.36 -2.61 13.40
CA ALA A 104 -6.18 -2.64 14.62
C ALA A 104 -6.35 -1.20 15.10
N ALA A 105 -7.60 -0.79 15.26
CA ALA A 105 -7.98 0.55 15.68
C ALA A 105 -8.96 0.49 16.86
N LYS A 106 -8.96 1.54 17.67
CA LYS A 106 -9.94 1.72 18.75
C LYS A 106 -11.35 1.67 18.17
N ASN A 107 -12.21 0.88 18.80
CA ASN A 107 -13.63 0.92 18.50
C ASN A 107 -14.16 2.28 18.98
N ARG A 108 -14.85 2.99 18.09
CA ARG A 108 -15.70 4.10 18.50
C ARG A 108 -17.04 3.47 18.88
N GLU A 109 -17.25 3.29 20.18
CA GLU A 109 -18.60 3.07 20.73
C GLU A 109 -19.45 4.33 20.51
#